data_AF-D0P3S2-F1
#
_entry.id   AF-D0P3S2-F1
#
_cell.length_a   1.000
_cell.length_b   1.000
_cell.length_c   1.000
_cell.angle_alpha   90.00
_cell.angle_beta   90.00
_cell.angle_gamma   90.00
#
_symmetry.space_group_name_H-M   'P 1'
#
loop_
_entity.id
_entity.type
_entity.pdbx_description
1 polymer ?
#
loop_
_entity_poly.entity_id
_entity_poly.type
_entity_poly.pdbx_seq_one_letter_code
_entity_poly.pdbx_strand_id
1 'polypeptide(L)'
;MATKSHQYEADGDAVMKSVNQPVFEFVKAPWLNDWSHDALVKWNQARDQYEEIIRQRCFESRERPETVMKPVKSSIDRKLLEVVCLYETSRSPTWTSCSRRS
;
A
#
# COMPACT_ATOMS: atom_id res chain seq x y z
N MET A 1 -10.05 -19.83 23.03
CA MET A 1 -9.76 -18.76 24.02
C MET A 1 -8.36 -19.01 24.52
N ALA A 2 -7.39 -18.14 24.22
CA ALA A 2 -6.00 -18.33 24.64
C ALA A 2 -5.87 -18.01 26.14
N THR A 3 -5.62 -19.03 26.96
CA THR A 3 -5.36 -18.87 28.39
C THR A 3 -3.96 -18.27 28.56
N LYS A 4 -3.86 -17.06 29.10
CA LYS A 4 -2.58 -16.45 29.47
C LYS A 4 -2.06 -17.14 30.73
N SER A 5 -1.11 -18.05 30.57
CA SER A 5 -0.36 -18.62 31.68
C SER A 5 0.62 -17.57 32.22
N HIS A 6 0.39 -17.09 33.44
CA HIS A 6 1.33 -16.23 34.15
C HIS A 6 2.47 -17.10 34.71
N GLN A 7 3.69 -16.87 34.24
CA GLN A 7 4.90 -17.44 34.84
C GLN A 7 5.41 -16.48 35.92
N TYR A 8 5.72 -17.01 37.09
CA TYR A 8 6.24 -16.29 38.25
C TYR A 8 7.65 -16.81 38.58
N GLU A 9 8.58 -15.93 38.96
CA GLU A 9 9.92 -16.33 39.42
C GLU A 9 9.85 -16.92 40.83
N ALA A 10 10.97 -17.48 41.30
CA ALA A 10 11.08 -18.12 42.60
C ALA A 10 10.83 -17.19 43.80
N ASP A 11 10.95 -15.86 43.63
CA ASP A 11 10.65 -14.86 44.67
C ASP A 11 9.20 -14.37 44.65
N GLY A 12 8.38 -14.84 43.69
CA GLY A 12 6.99 -14.46 43.53
C GLY A 12 6.76 -13.23 42.64
N ASP A 13 7.79 -12.66 42.02
CA ASP A 13 7.63 -11.65 40.99
C ASP A 13 7.07 -12.25 39.69
N ALA A 14 6.43 -11.40 38.88
CA ALA A 14 5.89 -11.81 37.59
C ALA A 14 6.96 -11.66 36.52
N VAL A 15 7.24 -12.74 35.78
CA VAL A 15 8.14 -12.72 34.63
C VAL A 15 7.55 -11.80 33.55
N MET A 16 8.04 -10.56 33.47
CA MET A 16 7.72 -9.68 32.36
C MET A 16 8.43 -10.18 31.10
N LYS A 17 7.73 -11.00 30.30
CA LYS A 17 8.14 -11.21 28.91
C LYS A 17 8.11 -9.86 28.21
N SER A 18 9.26 -9.41 27.72
CA SER A 18 9.35 -8.25 26.84
C SER A 18 8.58 -8.54 25.55
N VAL A 19 7.29 -8.21 25.55
CA VAL A 19 6.49 -8.25 24.33
C VAL A 19 6.89 -7.01 23.54
N ASN A 20 7.53 -7.23 22.39
CA ASN A 20 7.80 -6.17 21.43
C ASN A 20 6.44 -5.59 21.00
N GLN A 21 6.12 -4.39 21.48
CA GLN A 21 4.87 -3.73 21.13
C GLN A 21 4.95 -3.33 19.65
N PRO A 22 3.98 -3.73 18.82
CA PRO A 22 4.01 -3.39 17.40
C PRO A 22 3.96 -1.86 17.25
N VAL A 23 5.04 -1.29 16.70
CA VAL A 23 5.12 0.14 16.37
C VAL A 23 4.22 0.38 15.17
N PHE A 24 3.06 0.98 15.40
CA PHE A 24 2.10 1.29 14.33
C PHE A 24 2.53 2.57 13.61
N GLU A 25 3.57 2.49 12.79
CA GLU A 25 3.92 3.61 11.92
C GLU A 25 2.87 3.71 10.80
N PHE A 26 2.19 4.85 10.63
CA PHE A 26 1.23 5.00 9.55
C PHE A 26 1.96 5.17 8.21
N VAL A 27 2.06 4.08 7.44
CA VAL A 27 2.70 4.10 6.12
C VAL A 27 1.70 4.71 5.13
N LYS A 28 1.92 5.96 4.78
CA LYS A 28 1.08 6.69 3.82
C LYS A 28 1.43 6.28 2.40
N ALA A 29 0.40 5.99 1.58
CA ALA A 29 0.60 5.76 0.16
C ALA A 29 1.18 7.02 -0.51
N PRO A 30 2.23 6.89 -1.35
CA PRO A 30 2.82 8.03 -2.03
C PRO A 30 1.80 8.61 -3.02
N TRP A 31 1.74 9.94 -3.08
CA TRP A 31 0.83 10.67 -3.94
C TRP A 31 1.60 11.33 -5.07
N LEU A 32 1.14 11.11 -6.30
CA LEU A 32 1.76 11.66 -7.49
C LEU A 32 1.03 12.94 -7.92
N ASN A 33 1.74 14.07 -7.86
CA ASN A 33 1.22 15.39 -8.26
C ASN A 33 1.63 15.82 -9.67
N ASP A 34 2.75 15.32 -10.19
CA ASP A 34 3.36 15.80 -11.44
C ASP A 34 3.81 14.66 -12.34
N TRP A 35 3.86 14.92 -13.65
CA TRP A 35 4.30 13.99 -14.70
C TRP A 35 5.69 14.26 -15.25
N SER A 36 6.49 15.04 -14.52
CA SER A 36 7.91 15.15 -14.83
C SER A 36 8.62 13.82 -14.61
N HIS A 37 9.69 13.58 -15.36
CA HIS A 37 10.50 12.37 -15.21
C HIS A 37 11.01 12.18 -13.77
N ASP A 38 11.44 13.26 -13.11
CA ASP A 38 11.89 13.24 -11.72
C ASP A 38 10.77 12.86 -10.74
N ALA A 39 9.57 13.43 -10.90
CA ALA A 39 8.42 13.10 -10.05
C ALA A 39 8.01 11.62 -10.19
N LEU A 40 8.04 11.11 -11.42
CA LEU A 40 7.79 9.71 -11.76
C LEU A 40 8.78 8.76 -11.07
N VAL A 41 10.08 9.04 -11.20
CA VAL A 41 11.14 8.22 -10.61
C VAL A 41 11.02 8.20 -9.08
N LYS A 42 10.84 9.38 -8.47
CA LYS A 42 10.67 9.50 -7.01
C LYS A 42 9.43 8.78 -6.52
N TRP A 43 8.30 8.94 -7.23
CA TRP A 43 7.07 8.25 -6.86
C TRP A 43 7.21 6.74 -6.98
N ASN A 44 7.87 6.23 -8.03
CA ASN A 44 8.10 4.79 -8.20
C ASN A 44 8.94 4.21 -7.06
N GLN A 45 10.04 4.87 -6.69
CA GLN A 45 10.87 4.43 -5.57
C GLN A 45 10.10 4.45 -4.24
N ALA A 46 9.35 5.52 -3.97
CA ALA A 46 8.52 5.62 -2.78
C ALA A 46 7.40 4.57 -2.78
N ARG A 47 6.91 4.19 -3.96
CA ARG A 47 5.89 3.16 -4.13
C ARG A 47 6.45 1.78 -3.83
N ASP A 48 7.63 1.44 -4.35
CA ASP A 48 8.29 0.16 -4.07
C ASP A 48 8.51 -0.02 -2.56
N GLN A 49 8.97 1.04 -1.88
CA GLN A 49 9.13 1.04 -0.42
C GLN A 49 7.80 0.86 0.31
N TYR A 50 6.76 1.58 -0.10
CA TYR A 50 5.41 1.44 0.46
C TYR A 50 4.89 0.00 0.34
N GLU A 51 5.04 -0.62 -0.83
CA GLU A 51 4.56 -1.98 -1.07
C GLU A 51 5.33 -3.01 -0.25
N GLU A 52 6.64 -2.87 -0.11
CA GLU A 52 7.45 -3.75 0.73
C GLU A 52 7.02 -3.68 2.20
N ILE A 53 6.83 -2.48 2.74
CA ILE A 53 6.40 -2.32 4.14
C ILE A 53 5.00 -2.91 4.36
N ILE A 54 4.06 -2.69 3.42
CA ILE A 54 2.71 -3.27 3.53
C ILE A 54 2.76 -4.80 3.44
N ARG A 55 3.58 -5.38 2.56
CA ARG A 55 3.75 -6.84 2.45
C ARG A 55 4.29 -7.44 3.75
N GLN A 56 5.29 -6.82 4.36
CA GLN A 56 5.86 -7.26 5.64
C GLN A 56 4.79 -7.25 6.76
N ARG A 57 4.01 -6.18 6.86
CA ARG A 57 2.91 -6.09 7.85
C ARG A 57 1.83 -7.12 7.61
N CYS A 58 1.44 -7.32 6.35
CA CYS A 58 0.44 -8.31 5.99
C CYS A 58 0.92 -9.74 6.29
N PHE A 59 2.22 -10.01 6.13
CA PHE A 59 2.82 -11.29 6.52
C PHE A 59 2.69 -11.54 8.03
N GLU A 60 2.96 -10.53 8.86
CA GLU A 60 2.84 -10.64 10.32
C GLU A 60 1.38 -10.77 10.78
N SER A 61 0.46 -10.02 10.17
CA SER A 61 -0.96 -9.98 10.54
C SER A 61 -1.83 -11.05 9.86
N ARG A 62 -1.26 -11.82 8.91
CA ARG A 62 -1.98 -12.75 7.99
C ARG A 62 -3.08 -12.08 7.17
N GLU A 63 -2.97 -10.78 6.94
CA GLU A 63 -3.89 -10.04 6.09
C GLU A 63 -3.49 -10.18 4.62
N ARG A 64 -4.46 -10.00 3.72
CA ARG A 64 -4.19 -10.01 2.28
C ARG A 64 -3.66 -8.63 1.86
N PRO A 65 -2.44 -8.52 1.32
CA PRO A 65 -1.87 -7.23 0.94
C PRO A 65 -2.71 -6.51 -0.12
N GLU A 66 -3.45 -7.24 -0.97
CA GLU A 66 -4.34 -6.66 -1.97
C GLU A 66 -5.48 -5.86 -1.37
N THR A 67 -5.90 -6.18 -0.15
CA THR A 67 -7.00 -5.51 0.55
C THR A 67 -6.50 -4.25 1.28
N VAL A 68 -5.25 -4.26 1.75
CA VAL A 68 -4.66 -3.17 2.55
C VAL A 68 -3.99 -2.11 1.66
N MET A 69 -3.39 -2.54 0.56
CA MET A 69 -2.62 -1.69 -0.34
C MET A 69 -3.52 -0.75 -1.12
N LYS A 70 -3.18 0.54 -1.14
CA LYS A 70 -3.89 1.52 -1.99
C LYS A 70 -3.58 1.27 -3.46
N PRO A 71 -4.57 1.15 -4.36
CA PRO A 71 -4.31 0.92 -5.77
C PRO A 71 -3.63 2.14 -6.42
N VAL A 72 -2.76 1.91 -7.40
CA VAL A 72 -1.98 2.95 -8.10
C VAL A 72 -2.87 4.07 -8.66
N LYS A 73 -4.01 3.71 -9.29
CA LYS A 73 -4.96 4.69 -9.84
C LYS A 73 -5.53 5.65 -8.78
N SER A 74 -5.57 5.23 -7.51
CA SER A 74 -6.03 6.07 -6.39
C SER A 74 -4.90 6.87 -5.73
N SER A 75 -3.67 6.71 -6.21
CA SER A 75 -2.45 7.38 -5.70
C SER A 75 -1.95 8.47 -6.66
N ILE A 76 -2.74 8.81 -7.68
CA ILE A 76 -2.42 9.77 -8.73
C ILE A 76 -3.44 10.90 -8.67
N ASP A 77 -2.98 12.14 -8.88
CA ASP A 77 -3.90 13.28 -9.05
C ASP A 77 -4.90 13.03 -10.18
N ARG A 78 -6.18 13.31 -9.90
CA ARG A 78 -7.27 12.99 -10.82
C ARG A 78 -7.16 13.75 -12.13
N LYS A 79 -6.74 15.02 -12.10
CA LYS A 79 -6.57 15.82 -13.32
C LYS A 79 -5.42 15.27 -14.14
N LEU A 80 -4.34 14.87 -13.46
CA LEU A 80 -3.20 14.25 -14.13
C LEU A 80 -3.60 12.93 -14.79
N LEU A 81 -4.33 12.07 -14.09
CA LEU A 81 -4.83 10.80 -14.62
C LEU A 81 -5.72 11.00 -15.86
N GLU A 82 -6.60 12.00 -15.85
CA GLU A 82 -7.46 12.34 -16.99
C GLU A 82 -6.64 12.74 -18.23
N VAL A 83 -5.62 13.57 -18.07
CA VAL A 83 -4.72 13.99 -19.17
C VAL A 83 -4.01 12.78 -19.79
N VAL A 84 -3.52 11.85 -18.97
CA VAL A 84 -2.84 10.64 -19.44
C VAL A 84 -3.78 9.72 -20.20
N CYS A 85 -4.96 9.46 -19.65
CA CYS A 85 -5.97 8.63 -20.30
C CYS A 85 -6.39 9.21 -21.66
N LEU A 86 -6.55 10.53 -21.76
CA LEU A 86 -6.86 11.20 -23.02
C LEU A 86 -5.70 11.11 -24.03
N TYR A 87 -4.46 11.27 -23.58
CA TYR A 87 -3.28 11.11 -24.41
C TYR A 87 -3.15 9.68 -24.98
N GLU A 88 -3.38 8.66 -24.16
CA GLU A 88 -3.37 7.26 -24.61
C GLU A 88 -4.52 6.92 -25.56
N THR A 89 -5.73 7.42 -25.26
CA THR A 89 -6.92 7.21 -26.10
C THR A 89 -6.75 7.86 -27.47
N SER A 90 -6.18 9.07 -27.52
CA SER A 90 -5.91 9.77 -28.78
C SER A 90 -4.79 9.13 -29.60
N ARG A 91 -3.80 8.49 -28.96
CA ARG A 91 -2.77 7.66 -29.62
C ARG A 91 -3.30 6.34 -30.20
N SER A 92 -4.48 5.90 -29.77
CA SER A 92 -5.03 4.57 -30.07
C SER A 92 -6.41 4.64 -30.71
N PRO A 93 -6.57 5.21 -31.93
CA PRO A 93 -7.88 5.42 -32.55
C PRO A 93 -8.66 4.12 -32.83
N THR A 94 -8.03 2.95 -32.79
CA THR A 94 -8.63 1.67 -33.15
C THR A 94 -9.58 1.07 -32.09
N TRP A 95 -9.63 1.60 -30.86
CA TRP A 95 -10.50 1.07 -29.80
C TRP A 95 -11.97 1.54 -29.87
N THR A 96 -12.29 2.49 -30.75
CA THR A 96 -13.64 3.05 -30.85
C THR A 96 -14.65 2.17 -31.62
N SER A 97 -14.22 1.03 -32.19
CA SER A 97 -15.15 0.16 -32.94
C SER A 97 -15.93 -0.86 -32.10
N CYS A 98 -15.60 -1.07 -30.81
CA CYS A 98 -16.22 -2.14 -30.01
C CYS A 98 -17.38 -1.70 -29.11
N SER A 99 -17.67 -0.40 -28.96
CA SER A 99 -18.71 0.08 -28.04
C SER A 99 -20.04 0.45 -28.71
N ARG A 100 -20.24 0.14 -30.00
CA ARG A 100 -21.48 0.46 -30.74
C ARG A 100 -22.23 -0.76 -31.27
N ARG A 101 -22.28 -1.84 -30.50
CA ARG A 101 -23.21 -2.95 -30.73
C ARG A 101 -23.67 -3.56 -29.40
N SER A 102 -24.69 -2.95 -28.81
CA SER A 102 -25.66 -3.56 -27.89
C SER A 102 -27.00 -2.90 -28.15
#